data_AF-A0A8H7FER4-F1
#
_entry.id   AF-A0A8H7FER4-F1
#
_cell.length_a   1.000
_cell.length_b   1.000
_cell.length_c   1.000
_cell.angle_alpha   90.00
_cell.angle_beta   90.00
_cell.angle_gamma   90.00
#
_symmetry.space_group_name_H-M   'P 1'
#
loop_
_entity.id
_entity.type
_entity.pdbx_description
1 polymer ?
#
loop_
_entity_poly.entity_id
_entity_poly.type
_entity_poly.pdbx_seq_one_letter_code
_entity_poly.pdbx_strand_id
1 'polypeptide(L)'
;MPNIEPPRGHIPMLKLYLDGHPASRAFSISTFGFGYDLDSALLLEIAQVGGGGYSFIPDAGMVGTVFVHSMANAYATYAPRATLNVELPDGLKVDVLGAVGEEVKRVSWGLSIEAGDIQFSQTRDYVLSFPEGTIPTDLSATATFKPFTSPEPLKTDTVTLAQGANTPDLASLEYNSVRLSLVTALFAAKAATLQASRTTFTALERSITSSPLLGTRAPAQAIARDISGQGMIGLDPVHFARWGRHYFPSLARSHARQQCANFKDPGLQVYGKESKVFQQERDELSETFDSLPPPKPSARYALPPSGSGRRGHMRASAPSGSVTALRSMSKYQKASGPCFAGSSEVLLDDGTHARVDSLKRGARVVTLCGPRAVAVVVRTAIPAGETPLCELSDGLVLTPWHPVMHESKWAFPVDVVAAKMMPCEAIYSLLMAPAAEADRHTVSIGGVWCTTLGHGLVDPSVADVRVHRYLGCYQSLLRDLCRMDGFHEDGVVECAGTLRDRDGKICGFTAAQDTAAVTLSTEQATICV
;
A
#
# COMPACT_ATOMS: atom_id res chain seq x y z
N MET A 1 -22.93 -1.99 -1.73
CA MET A 1 -23.69 -1.23 -0.72
C MET A 1 -24.89 -2.02 -0.26
N PRO A 2 -25.44 -1.77 0.93
CA PRO A 2 -26.71 -2.38 1.35
C PRO A 2 -27.78 -2.10 0.29
N ASN A 3 -28.54 -3.13 -0.08
CA ASN A 3 -29.55 -3.02 -1.14
C ASN A 3 -30.82 -2.29 -0.67
N ILE A 4 -30.84 -1.86 0.60
CA ILE A 4 -31.96 -1.20 1.26
C ILE A 4 -31.38 -0.07 2.11
N GLU A 5 -31.85 1.14 1.84
CA GLU A 5 -31.52 2.32 2.65
C GLU A 5 -32.45 2.35 3.87
N PRO A 6 -31.92 2.39 5.11
CA PRO A 6 -32.76 2.40 6.30
C PRO A 6 -33.62 3.67 6.38
N PRO A 7 -34.79 3.65 7.06
CA PRO A 7 -35.74 4.77 7.07
C PRO A 7 -35.18 6.10 7.58
N ARG A 8 -34.12 6.06 8.41
CA ARG A 8 -33.42 7.24 8.96
C ARG A 8 -31.99 7.38 8.41
N GLY A 9 -31.65 6.64 7.36
CA GLY A 9 -30.28 6.50 6.86
C GLY A 9 -29.43 5.51 7.68
N HIS A 10 -28.29 5.14 7.11
CA HIS A 10 -27.38 4.15 7.71
C HIS A 10 -26.82 4.60 9.07
N ILE A 11 -26.32 5.83 9.15
CA ILE A 11 -25.60 6.33 10.33
C ILE A 11 -26.53 6.53 11.54
N PRO A 12 -27.70 7.20 11.43
CA PRO A 12 -28.60 7.35 12.57
C PRO A 12 -29.12 6.02 13.10
N MET A 13 -29.38 5.04 12.21
CA MET A 13 -29.79 3.70 12.62
C MET A 13 -28.67 2.91 13.30
N LEU A 14 -27.43 3.05 12.82
CA LEU A 14 -26.27 2.45 13.47
C LEU A 14 -26.03 3.04 14.86
N LYS A 15 -26.06 4.38 15.01
CA LYS A 15 -25.96 5.03 16.32
C LYS A 15 -27.04 4.54 17.28
N LEU A 16 -28.30 4.51 16.83
CA LEU A 16 -29.43 4.01 17.62
C LEU A 16 -29.21 2.55 18.08
N TYR A 17 -28.69 1.70 17.19
CA TYR A 17 -28.37 0.32 17.53
C TYR A 17 -27.26 0.24 18.59
N LEU A 18 -26.17 0.99 18.43
CA LEU A 18 -25.06 0.97 19.38
C LEU A 18 -25.47 1.51 20.76
N ASP A 19 -26.24 2.59 20.80
CA ASP A 19 -26.77 3.19 22.04
C ASP A 19 -27.72 2.23 22.77
N GLY A 20 -28.56 1.50 22.02
CA GLY A 20 -29.48 0.50 22.56
C GLY A 20 -28.84 -0.81 23.01
N HIS A 21 -27.58 -1.06 22.65
CA HIS A 21 -26.86 -2.29 22.98
C HIS A 21 -25.50 -1.96 23.62
N PRO A 22 -25.44 -1.69 24.94
CA PRO A 22 -24.18 -1.29 25.61
C PRO A 22 -23.05 -2.33 25.51
N ALA A 23 -23.39 -3.62 25.31
CA ALA A 23 -22.44 -4.69 25.02
C ALA A 23 -21.71 -4.49 23.66
N SER A 24 -22.19 -3.61 22.79
CA SER A 24 -21.58 -3.27 21.50
C SER A 24 -20.25 -2.51 21.62
N ARG A 25 -19.86 -2.05 22.81
CA ARG A 25 -18.47 -1.68 23.09
C ARG A 25 -17.47 -2.83 22.95
N ALA A 26 -17.95 -4.08 22.84
CA ALA A 26 -17.11 -5.26 22.69
C ALA A 26 -16.59 -5.50 21.26
N PHE A 27 -17.06 -4.75 20.26
CA PHE A 27 -16.60 -4.92 18.88
C PHE A 27 -16.34 -3.58 18.18
N SER A 28 -15.51 -3.63 17.14
CA SER A 28 -15.27 -2.52 16.22
C SER A 28 -15.79 -2.86 14.82
N ILE A 29 -16.16 -1.84 14.05
CA ILE A 29 -16.56 -1.99 12.65
C ILE A 29 -15.51 -1.33 11.78
N SER A 30 -14.78 -2.11 10.99
CA SER A 30 -13.88 -1.61 9.96
C SER A 30 -14.50 -1.78 8.58
N THR A 31 -14.29 -0.81 7.70
CA THR A 31 -14.84 -0.80 6.33
C THR A 31 -13.73 -0.84 5.29
N PHE A 32 -13.98 -1.59 4.21
CA PHE A 32 -13.03 -1.77 3.11
C PHE A 32 -13.72 -1.40 1.80
N GLY A 33 -13.23 -0.36 1.13
CA GLY A 33 -13.74 0.10 -0.14
C GLY A 33 -12.90 -0.45 -1.30
N PHE A 34 -13.48 -1.28 -2.16
CA PHE A 34 -12.77 -1.86 -3.31
C PHE A 34 -13.20 -1.23 -4.64
N GLY A 35 -12.23 -0.76 -5.45
CA GLY A 35 -12.47 -0.12 -6.75
C GLY A 35 -12.81 1.37 -6.61
N TYR A 36 -13.35 2.00 -7.67
CA TYR A 36 -13.50 3.47 -7.72
C TYR A 36 -14.95 3.96 -7.65
N ASP A 37 -15.92 3.05 -7.69
CA ASP A 37 -17.36 3.35 -7.56
C ASP A 37 -17.81 3.07 -6.13
N LEU A 38 -17.41 3.96 -5.22
CA LEU A 38 -17.58 3.82 -3.78
C LEU A 38 -18.14 5.10 -3.18
N ASP A 39 -18.98 4.94 -2.16
CA ASP A 39 -19.22 6.01 -1.19
C ASP A 39 -18.26 5.86 -0.03
N SER A 40 -17.06 6.42 -0.21
CA SER A 40 -16.05 6.42 0.84
C SER A 40 -16.45 7.27 2.05
N ALA A 41 -17.35 8.24 1.88
CA ALA A 41 -17.84 9.05 3.00
C ALA A 41 -18.70 8.19 3.93
N LEU A 42 -19.69 7.46 3.38
CA LEU A 42 -20.49 6.53 4.17
C LEU A 42 -19.65 5.43 4.81
N LEU A 43 -18.71 4.83 4.07
CA LEU A 43 -17.82 3.79 4.62
C LEU A 43 -16.97 4.32 5.78
N LEU A 44 -16.42 5.53 5.65
CA LEU A 44 -15.67 6.19 6.71
C LEU A 44 -16.57 6.45 7.93
N GLU A 45 -17.77 7.00 7.74
CA GLU A 45 -18.69 7.32 8.83
C GLU A 45 -19.13 6.06 9.59
N ILE A 46 -19.40 4.96 8.90
CA ILE A 46 -19.68 3.66 9.52
C ILE A 46 -18.50 3.22 10.38
N ALA A 47 -17.27 3.32 9.85
CA ALA A 47 -16.08 2.93 10.58
C ALA A 47 -15.80 3.84 11.80
N GLN A 48 -16.05 5.14 11.69
CA GLN A 48 -15.91 6.08 12.79
C GLN A 48 -16.91 5.79 13.90
N VAL A 49 -18.19 5.64 13.57
CA VAL A 49 -19.26 5.32 14.54
C VAL A 49 -19.04 3.94 15.18
N GLY A 50 -18.58 2.97 14.39
CA GLY A 50 -18.22 1.64 14.87
C GLY A 50 -16.86 1.55 15.55
N GLY A 51 -16.11 2.65 15.70
CA GLY A 51 -14.82 2.65 16.39
C GLY A 51 -13.71 1.87 15.69
N GLY A 52 -13.82 1.58 14.39
CA GLY A 52 -12.83 0.86 13.58
C GLY A 52 -12.12 1.72 12.52
N GLY A 53 -11.47 1.04 11.57
CA GLY A 53 -10.68 1.64 10.48
C GLY A 53 -11.45 1.72 9.16
N TYR A 54 -11.00 2.57 8.25
CA TYR A 54 -11.45 2.60 6.86
C TYR A 54 -10.23 2.42 5.96
N SER A 55 -10.31 1.48 5.01
CA SER A 55 -9.23 1.20 4.07
C SER A 55 -9.72 1.22 2.63
N PHE A 56 -9.02 1.97 1.78
CA PHE A 56 -9.25 2.03 0.35
C PHE A 56 -8.38 1.01 -0.39
N ILE A 57 -8.99 0.22 -1.28
CA ILE A 57 -8.35 -0.82 -2.07
C ILE A 57 -8.59 -0.49 -3.55
N PRO A 58 -7.63 0.13 -4.26
CA PRO A 58 -7.82 0.60 -5.62
C PRO A 58 -8.00 -0.55 -6.63
N ASP A 59 -7.33 -1.68 -6.39
CA ASP A 59 -7.32 -2.84 -7.26
C ASP A 59 -6.97 -4.11 -6.47
N ALA A 60 -7.10 -5.24 -7.16
CA ALA A 60 -6.95 -6.55 -6.52
C ALA A 60 -5.53 -6.81 -5.98
N GLY A 61 -4.49 -6.15 -6.50
CA GLY A 61 -3.12 -6.23 -6.02
C GLY A 61 -2.90 -5.63 -4.64
N MET A 62 -3.87 -4.87 -4.12
CA MET A 62 -3.84 -4.30 -2.77
C MET A 62 -4.70 -5.07 -1.76
N VAL A 63 -5.52 -6.04 -2.21
CA VAL A 63 -6.44 -6.78 -1.34
C VAL A 63 -5.67 -7.56 -0.28
N GLY A 64 -4.63 -8.31 -0.68
CA GLY A 64 -3.86 -9.14 0.25
C GLY A 64 -3.23 -8.30 1.35
N THR A 65 -2.47 -7.27 0.98
CA THR A 65 -1.82 -6.41 1.98
C THR A 65 -2.80 -5.76 2.94
N VAL A 66 -3.91 -5.20 2.45
CA VAL A 66 -4.85 -4.46 3.32
C VAL A 66 -5.52 -5.40 4.34
N PHE A 67 -5.95 -6.59 3.92
CA PHE A 67 -6.58 -7.54 4.86
C PHE A 67 -5.56 -8.17 5.81
N VAL A 68 -4.37 -8.54 5.33
CA VAL A 68 -3.27 -9.03 6.19
C VAL A 68 -2.95 -8.02 7.28
N HIS A 69 -2.79 -6.74 6.92
CA HIS A 69 -2.48 -5.69 7.90
C HIS A 69 -3.67 -5.43 8.84
N SER A 70 -4.90 -5.40 8.33
CA SER A 70 -6.07 -5.21 9.19
C SER A 70 -6.22 -6.34 10.23
N MET A 71 -5.99 -7.59 9.83
CA MET A 71 -6.05 -8.73 10.74
C MET A 71 -4.88 -8.70 11.73
N ALA A 72 -3.66 -8.39 11.28
CA ALA A 72 -2.51 -8.23 12.17
C ALA A 72 -2.72 -7.14 13.22
N ASN A 73 -3.32 -6.00 12.85
CA ASN A 73 -3.69 -4.95 13.81
C ASN A 73 -4.73 -5.46 14.82
N ALA A 74 -5.69 -6.28 14.39
CA ALA A 74 -6.70 -6.86 15.26
C ALA A 74 -6.09 -7.85 16.27
N TYR A 75 -5.23 -8.78 15.81
CA TYR A 75 -4.54 -9.72 16.69
C TYR A 75 -3.54 -9.03 17.63
N ALA A 76 -2.92 -7.93 17.18
CA ALA A 76 -2.05 -7.12 18.02
C ALA A 76 -2.79 -6.19 18.98
N THR A 77 -4.13 -6.21 19.02
CA THR A 77 -4.91 -5.34 19.93
C THR A 77 -4.94 -5.92 21.34
N TYR A 78 -4.38 -5.17 22.29
CA TYR A 78 -4.43 -5.48 23.72
C TYR A 78 -5.81 -5.16 24.32
N ALA A 79 -6.31 -3.95 24.06
CA ALA A 79 -7.59 -3.49 24.56
C ALA A 79 -8.36 -2.74 23.46
N PRO A 80 -9.52 -3.25 23.01
CA PRO A 80 -10.35 -2.55 22.05
C PRO A 80 -11.08 -1.36 22.70
N ARG A 81 -11.33 -0.32 21.90
CA ARG A 81 -12.18 0.84 22.27
C ARG A 81 -11.91 1.43 23.67
N ALA A 82 -10.64 1.66 24.00
CA ALA A 82 -10.26 2.39 25.19
C ALA A 82 -10.79 3.84 25.16
N THR A 83 -10.92 4.45 26.34
CA THR A 83 -11.29 5.86 26.50
C THR A 83 -10.22 6.58 27.31
N LEU A 84 -9.82 7.78 26.88
CA LEU A 84 -8.92 8.64 27.63
C LEU A 84 -9.71 9.84 28.17
N ASN A 85 -9.80 9.93 29.49
CA ASN A 85 -10.47 11.01 30.20
C ASN A 85 -9.42 12.00 30.70
N VAL A 86 -9.56 13.27 30.36
CA VAL A 86 -8.64 14.34 30.79
C VAL A 86 -9.42 15.33 31.63
N GLU A 87 -9.06 15.46 32.90
CA GLU A 87 -9.67 16.42 33.82
C GLU A 87 -9.12 17.82 33.53
N LEU A 88 -10.02 18.80 33.42
CA LEU A 88 -9.66 20.18 33.12
C LEU A 88 -10.32 21.13 34.12
N PRO A 89 -9.64 22.25 34.48
CA PRO A 89 -10.27 23.32 35.21
C PRO A 89 -11.47 23.91 34.46
N ASP A 90 -12.47 24.36 35.23
CA ASP A 90 -13.68 24.97 34.69
C ASP A 90 -13.35 26.17 33.77
N GLY A 91 -14.01 26.20 32.61
CA GLY A 91 -13.86 27.27 31.63
C GLY A 91 -12.61 27.22 30.76
N LEU A 92 -11.68 26.28 31.00
CA LEU A 92 -10.47 26.16 30.19
C LEU A 92 -10.77 25.57 28.81
N LYS A 93 -10.39 26.30 27.76
CA LYS A 93 -10.50 25.81 26.38
C LYS A 93 -9.29 24.99 26.00
N VAL A 94 -9.56 23.74 25.61
CA VAL A 94 -8.57 22.79 25.12
C VAL A 94 -9.09 22.16 23.84
N ASP A 95 -8.22 22.05 22.84
CA ASP A 95 -8.49 21.38 21.57
C ASP A 95 -7.62 20.12 21.46
N VAL A 96 -8.20 19.03 20.97
CA VAL A 96 -7.46 17.80 20.67
C VAL A 96 -7.10 17.82 19.19
N LEU A 97 -5.82 17.93 18.88
CA LEU A 97 -5.37 18.03 17.48
C LEU A 97 -5.71 16.75 16.71
N GLY A 98 -6.18 16.91 15.48
CA GLY A 98 -6.51 15.79 14.59
C GLY A 98 -7.73 14.97 15.00
N ALA A 99 -8.49 15.38 16.02
CA ALA A 99 -9.77 14.78 16.36
C ALA A 99 -10.80 15.05 15.25
N VAL A 100 -11.57 14.03 14.88
CA VAL A 100 -12.55 14.14 13.79
C VAL A 100 -13.92 13.65 14.23
N GLY A 101 -14.97 14.42 13.92
CA GLY A 101 -16.33 14.07 14.29
C GLY A 101 -16.58 14.14 15.80
N GLU A 102 -17.22 13.11 16.35
CA GLU A 102 -17.66 13.05 17.76
C GLU A 102 -16.68 12.28 18.67
N GLU A 103 -15.42 12.12 18.25
CA GLU A 103 -14.36 11.40 19.00
C GLU A 103 -14.03 12.04 20.36
N VAL A 104 -14.29 13.34 20.51
CA VAL A 104 -14.03 14.08 21.74
C VAL A 104 -15.34 14.61 22.29
N LYS A 105 -15.71 14.13 23.48
CA LYS A 105 -16.87 14.60 24.24
C LYS A 105 -16.41 15.56 25.31
N ARG A 106 -16.89 16.81 25.25
CA ARG A 106 -16.72 17.78 26.33
C ARG A 106 -17.74 17.48 27.43
N VAL A 107 -17.26 17.40 28.66
CA VAL A 107 -18.04 17.06 29.86
C VAL A 107 -17.71 18.06 30.96
N SER A 108 -18.55 18.13 31.99
CA SER A 108 -18.41 19.17 33.03
C SER A 108 -17.07 19.16 33.76
N TRP A 109 -16.41 17.99 33.84
CA TRP A 109 -15.11 17.83 34.50
C TRP A 109 -13.91 17.87 33.53
N GLY A 110 -14.13 18.01 32.22
CA GLY A 110 -13.06 18.05 31.22
C GLY A 110 -13.41 17.43 29.87
N LEU A 111 -12.58 16.49 29.41
CA LEU A 111 -12.69 15.84 28.08
C LEU A 111 -12.73 14.32 28.21
N SER A 112 -13.54 13.67 27.39
CA SER A 112 -13.52 12.22 27.17
C SER A 112 -13.23 11.94 25.71
N ILE A 113 -12.10 11.28 25.44
CA ILE A 113 -11.58 11.00 24.09
C ILE A 113 -11.76 9.51 23.81
N GLU A 114 -12.41 9.16 22.70
CA GLU A 114 -12.47 7.77 22.21
C GLU A 114 -11.10 7.36 21.69
N ALA A 115 -10.33 6.65 22.53
CA ALA A 115 -8.96 6.34 22.23
C ALA A 115 -8.80 5.22 21.18
N GLY A 116 -9.87 4.47 20.93
CA GLY A 116 -9.88 3.33 20.00
C GLY A 116 -9.06 2.16 20.53
N ASP A 117 -8.52 1.36 19.62
CA ASP A 117 -7.78 0.15 19.98
C ASP A 117 -6.36 0.50 20.45
N ILE A 118 -5.95 -0.11 21.56
CA ILE A 118 -4.58 -0.04 22.10
C ILE A 118 -3.85 -1.31 21.70
N GLN A 119 -2.73 -1.17 20.97
CA GLN A 119 -1.93 -2.30 20.49
C GLN A 119 -0.81 -2.70 21.47
N PHE A 120 -0.42 -3.97 21.45
CA PHE A 120 0.76 -4.44 22.18
C PHE A 120 2.02 -3.72 21.72
N SER A 121 2.83 -3.25 22.68
CA SER A 121 4.13 -2.61 22.44
C SER A 121 4.08 -1.39 21.52
N GLN A 122 2.95 -0.67 21.51
CA GLN A 122 2.80 0.57 20.77
C GLN A 122 2.10 1.63 21.63
N THR A 123 2.63 2.84 21.63
CA THR A 123 1.99 4.00 22.28
C THR A 123 0.82 4.50 21.44
N ARG A 124 -0.17 5.10 22.12
CA ARG A 124 -1.23 5.86 21.47
C ARG A 124 -1.15 7.31 21.93
N ASP A 125 -0.93 8.22 20.98
CA ASP A 125 -0.48 9.58 21.28
C ASP A 125 -1.56 10.61 20.95
N TYR A 126 -1.85 11.49 21.90
CA TYR A 126 -2.78 12.61 21.78
C TYR A 126 -2.05 13.93 22.04
N VAL A 127 -2.35 14.96 21.26
CA VAL A 127 -1.80 16.31 21.45
C VAL A 127 -2.93 17.25 21.83
N LEU A 128 -2.81 17.84 23.02
CA LEU A 128 -3.72 18.84 23.54
C LEU A 128 -3.16 20.24 23.25
N SER A 129 -3.93 21.05 22.55
CA SER A 129 -3.63 22.46 22.31
C SER A 129 -4.41 23.32 23.30
N PHE A 130 -3.73 24.27 23.92
CA PHE A 130 -4.29 25.24 24.85
C PHE A 130 -4.23 26.62 24.17
N PRO A 131 -5.27 27.05 23.43
CA PRO A 131 -5.19 28.22 22.55
C PRO A 131 -4.93 29.53 23.32
N GLU A 132 -5.41 29.60 24.57
CA GLU A 132 -5.22 30.73 25.48
C GLU A 132 -3.86 30.67 26.21
N GLY A 133 -3.03 29.66 25.91
CA GLY A 133 -1.65 29.51 26.41
C GLY A 133 -1.53 29.06 27.87
N THR A 134 -2.63 29.02 28.62
CA THR A 134 -2.64 28.56 30.02
C THR A 134 -2.72 27.04 30.05
N ILE A 135 -1.60 26.40 30.39
CA ILE A 135 -1.54 24.97 30.68
C ILE A 135 -1.71 24.79 32.20
N PRO A 136 -2.65 23.96 32.67
CA PRO A 136 -2.80 23.67 34.10
C PRO A 136 -1.51 23.14 34.72
N THR A 137 -1.27 23.47 36.00
CA THR A 137 -0.10 22.99 36.75
C THR A 137 -0.15 21.48 36.97
N ASP A 138 -1.35 20.93 37.20
CA ASP A 138 -1.61 19.51 37.33
C ASP A 138 -2.70 19.11 36.33
N LEU A 139 -2.40 18.13 35.48
CA LEU A 139 -3.34 17.56 34.54
C LEU A 139 -3.50 16.06 34.83
N SER A 140 -4.70 15.64 35.23
CA SER A 140 -5.02 14.23 35.44
C SER A 140 -5.58 13.63 34.15
N ALA A 141 -4.94 12.56 33.68
CA ALA A 141 -5.39 11.78 32.53
C ALA A 141 -5.64 10.34 32.96
N THR A 142 -6.87 9.87 32.80
CA THR A 142 -7.30 8.51 33.16
C THR A 142 -7.67 7.73 31.90
N ALA A 143 -6.88 6.70 31.60
CA ALA A 143 -7.23 5.72 30.58
C ALA A 143 -8.18 4.67 31.18
N THR A 144 -9.31 4.42 30.52
CA THR A 144 -10.27 3.37 30.87
C THR A 144 -10.33 2.36 29.73
N PHE A 145 -10.01 1.09 30.00
CA PHE A 145 -9.87 0.07 28.96
C PHE A 145 -10.18 -1.32 29.50
N LYS A 146 -10.53 -2.26 28.61
CA LYS A 146 -10.69 -3.67 28.97
C LYS A 146 -9.77 -4.51 28.09
N PRO A 147 -8.77 -5.21 28.64
CA PRO A 147 -7.96 -6.12 27.85
C PRO A 147 -8.81 -7.25 27.26
N PHE A 148 -8.57 -7.61 26.00
CA PHE A 148 -9.38 -8.61 25.29
C PHE A 148 -9.38 -9.99 25.98
N THR A 149 -8.26 -10.34 26.62
CA THR A 149 -8.09 -11.62 27.35
C THR A 149 -8.62 -11.60 28.77
N SER A 150 -9.09 -10.45 29.28
CA SER A 150 -9.45 -10.30 30.68
C SER A 150 -10.94 -10.60 30.93
N PRO A 151 -11.27 -11.57 31.81
CA PRO A 151 -12.65 -11.79 32.25
C PRO A 151 -13.14 -10.69 33.21
N GLU A 152 -12.21 -9.88 33.75
CA GLU A 152 -12.49 -8.83 34.72
C GLU A 152 -13.17 -7.59 34.10
N PRO A 153 -13.79 -6.72 34.93
CA PRO A 153 -14.36 -5.45 34.49
C PRO A 153 -13.31 -4.50 33.87
N LEU A 154 -13.79 -3.34 33.40
CA LEU A 154 -12.95 -2.26 32.88
C LEU A 154 -11.84 -1.91 33.89
N LYS A 155 -10.61 -1.83 33.39
CA LYS A 155 -9.45 -1.32 34.11
C LYS A 155 -9.33 0.17 33.90
N THR A 156 -8.79 0.85 34.91
CA THR A 156 -8.48 2.27 34.86
C THR A 156 -7.02 2.46 35.25
N ASP A 157 -6.32 3.30 34.50
CA ASP A 157 -4.97 3.74 34.83
C ASP A 157 -4.92 5.27 34.76
N THR A 158 -4.40 5.90 35.80
CA THR A 158 -4.44 7.36 35.97
C THR A 158 -3.03 7.90 36.12
N VAL A 159 -2.70 8.88 35.29
CA VAL A 159 -1.45 9.62 35.36
C VAL A 159 -1.75 11.08 35.65
N THR A 160 -1.11 11.63 36.68
CA THR A 160 -1.10 13.07 36.93
C THR A 160 0.18 13.67 36.38
N LEU A 161 0.04 14.55 35.39
CA LEU A 161 1.13 15.30 34.80
C LEU A 161 1.33 16.59 35.61
N ALA A 162 2.38 16.62 36.43
CA ALA A 162 2.80 17.82 37.14
C ALA A 162 3.73 18.67 36.26
N GLN A 163 3.45 19.96 36.14
CA GLN A 163 4.25 20.90 35.36
C GLN A 163 5.69 20.96 35.91
N GLY A 164 6.67 20.71 35.04
CA GLY A 164 8.10 20.74 35.39
C GLY A 164 8.67 19.43 35.95
N ALA A 165 7.85 18.38 36.12
CA ALA A 165 8.34 17.08 36.59
C ALA A 165 9.13 16.30 35.52
N ASN A 166 8.84 16.54 34.23
CA ASN A 166 9.49 15.85 33.11
C ASN A 166 9.96 16.86 32.06
N THR A 167 11.16 16.63 31.51
CA THR A 167 11.63 17.34 30.32
C THR A 167 10.72 16.95 29.13
N PRO A 168 10.10 17.91 28.43
CA PRO A 168 9.22 17.58 27.31
C PRO A 168 10.03 16.97 26.16
N ASP A 169 9.55 15.85 25.60
CA ASP A 169 10.06 15.32 24.34
C ASP A 169 9.53 16.17 23.18
N LEU A 170 10.24 17.27 22.92
CA LEU A 170 9.89 18.24 21.88
C LEU A 170 9.84 17.60 20.49
N ALA A 171 10.72 16.64 20.21
CA ALA A 171 10.77 15.99 18.91
C ALA A 171 9.55 15.08 18.67
N SER A 172 9.09 14.36 19.69
CA SER A 172 7.86 13.56 19.59
C SER A 172 6.61 14.42 19.59
N LEU A 173 6.60 15.54 20.32
CA LEU A 173 5.50 16.51 20.26
C LEU A 173 5.37 17.14 18.87
N GLU A 174 6.47 17.59 18.28
CA GLU A 174 6.47 18.19 16.94
C GLU A 174 6.07 17.16 15.88
N TYR A 175 6.61 15.93 15.96
CA TYR A 175 6.23 14.84 15.06
C TYR A 175 4.72 14.55 15.10
N ASN A 176 4.15 14.40 16.31
CA ASN A 176 2.73 14.13 16.47
C ASN A 176 1.86 15.31 16.05
N SER A 177 2.30 16.55 16.30
CA SER A 177 1.58 17.76 15.86
C SER A 177 1.49 17.84 14.34
N VAL A 178 2.59 17.55 13.63
CA VAL A 178 2.60 17.52 12.16
C VAL A 178 1.79 16.35 11.61
N ARG A 179 1.90 15.14 12.20
CA ARG A 179 1.09 13.98 11.84
C ARG A 179 -0.42 14.31 11.94
N LEU A 180 -0.86 14.89 13.04
CA LEU A 180 -2.27 15.24 13.27
C LEU A 180 -2.73 16.41 12.40
N SER A 181 -1.83 17.31 12.03
CA SER A 181 -2.09 18.34 11.02
C SER A 181 -2.30 17.75 9.63
N LEU A 182 -1.53 16.71 9.26
CA LEU A 182 -1.75 15.95 8.03
C LEU A 182 -3.11 15.24 8.05
N VAL A 183 -3.49 14.59 9.17
CA VAL A 183 -4.83 13.97 9.33
C VAL A 183 -5.93 14.99 9.03
N THR A 184 -5.85 16.17 9.66
CA THR A 184 -6.82 17.26 9.44
C THR A 184 -6.85 17.69 7.97
N ALA A 185 -5.68 17.87 7.36
CA ALA A 185 -5.56 18.31 5.96
C ALA A 185 -6.10 17.27 4.97
N LEU A 186 -5.87 15.99 5.20
CA LEU A 186 -6.38 14.89 4.38
C LEU A 186 -7.91 14.80 4.43
N PHE A 187 -8.52 14.94 5.61
CA PHE A 187 -10.00 14.95 5.72
C PHE A 187 -10.63 16.23 5.13
N ALA A 188 -9.91 17.36 5.15
CA ALA A 188 -10.38 18.62 4.58
C ALA A 188 -10.29 18.67 3.05
N ALA A 189 -9.51 17.80 2.42
CA ALA A 189 -9.30 17.79 0.98
C ALA A 189 -10.58 17.42 0.21
N LYS A 190 -11.03 18.34 -0.66
CA LYS A 190 -12.24 18.20 -1.49
C LYS A 190 -11.93 18.70 -2.90
N ALA A 191 -12.75 18.29 -3.88
CA ALA A 191 -12.58 18.73 -5.27
C ALA A 191 -12.57 20.26 -5.43
N ALA A 192 -13.35 20.98 -4.62
CA ALA A 192 -13.41 22.44 -4.63
C ALA A 192 -12.18 23.12 -3.98
N THR A 193 -11.36 22.38 -3.23
CA THR A 193 -10.26 22.95 -2.41
C THR A 193 -8.89 22.40 -2.78
N LEU A 194 -8.74 21.70 -3.92
CA LEU A 194 -7.48 21.03 -4.30
C LEU A 194 -6.26 21.95 -4.27
N GLN A 195 -6.40 23.19 -4.75
CA GLN A 195 -5.28 24.15 -4.73
C GLN A 195 -4.89 24.54 -3.29
N ALA A 196 -5.87 24.77 -2.42
CA ALA A 196 -5.62 25.05 -1.01
C ALA A 196 -4.98 23.84 -0.31
N SER A 197 -5.48 22.63 -0.57
CA SER A 197 -4.90 21.38 -0.07
C SER A 197 -3.45 21.19 -0.54
N ARG A 198 -3.12 21.52 -1.79
CA ARG A 198 -1.73 21.51 -2.29
C ARG A 198 -0.85 22.46 -1.49
N THR A 199 -1.29 23.69 -1.26
CA THR A 199 -0.56 24.66 -0.43
C THR A 199 -0.34 24.13 0.99
N THR A 200 -1.38 23.57 1.60
CA THR A 200 -1.28 22.97 2.94
C THR A 200 -0.30 21.80 2.98
N PHE A 201 -0.35 20.90 2.00
CA PHE A 201 0.53 19.72 1.93
C PHE A 201 2.00 20.15 1.72
N THR A 202 2.26 21.09 0.82
CA THR A 202 3.61 21.66 0.64
C THR A 202 4.12 22.35 1.90
N ALA A 203 3.25 23.07 2.63
CA ALA A 203 3.64 23.70 3.89
C ALA A 203 3.99 22.66 4.97
N LEU A 204 3.21 21.57 5.07
CA LEU A 204 3.47 20.47 6.00
C LEU A 204 4.77 19.74 5.67
N GLU A 205 4.99 19.36 4.41
CA GLU A 205 6.23 18.75 3.95
C GLU A 205 7.45 19.64 4.27
N ARG A 206 7.33 20.95 4.00
CA ARG A 206 8.39 21.91 4.32
C ARG A 206 8.65 21.96 5.83
N SER A 207 7.61 22.00 6.66
CA SER A 207 7.75 22.01 8.12
C SER A 207 8.50 20.79 8.65
N ILE A 208 8.35 19.63 8.01
CA ILE A 208 9.11 18.41 8.35
C ILE A 208 10.56 18.55 7.90
N THR A 209 10.76 18.87 6.62
CA THR A 209 12.10 18.82 5.99
C THR A 209 13.02 19.94 6.46
N SER A 210 12.49 21.10 6.84
CA SER A 210 13.28 22.22 7.37
C SER A 210 13.41 22.22 8.90
N SER A 211 12.70 21.34 9.61
CA SER A 211 12.75 21.32 11.08
C SER A 211 14.07 20.72 11.57
N PRO A 212 14.75 21.35 12.54
CA PRO A 212 15.95 20.79 13.15
C PRO A 212 15.67 19.51 13.96
N LEU A 213 14.43 19.31 14.42
CA LEU A 213 14.02 18.13 15.19
C LEU A 213 13.47 17.00 14.31
N LEU A 214 12.87 17.33 13.16
CA LEU A 214 12.23 16.35 12.29
C LEU A 214 13.01 16.00 11.03
N GLY A 215 13.88 16.90 10.55
CA GLY A 215 14.55 16.79 9.25
C GLY A 215 15.38 15.50 9.08
N THR A 216 15.87 14.89 10.16
CA THR A 216 16.59 13.61 10.14
C THR A 216 15.81 12.45 10.78
N ARG A 217 14.60 12.71 11.31
CA ARG A 217 13.80 11.70 12.00
C ARG A 217 13.06 10.83 10.99
N ALA A 218 13.46 9.55 10.91
CA ALA A 218 12.94 8.61 9.91
C ALA A 218 11.39 8.52 9.86
N PRO A 219 10.65 8.46 10.98
CA PRO A 219 9.18 8.52 10.96
C PRO A 219 8.61 9.80 10.33
N ALA A 220 9.24 10.96 10.56
CA ALA A 220 8.77 12.23 9.99
C ALA A 220 9.06 12.29 8.49
N GLN A 221 10.25 11.84 8.08
CA GLN A 221 10.62 11.70 6.67
C GLN A 221 9.70 10.74 5.90
N ALA A 222 9.20 9.70 6.56
CA ALA A 222 8.21 8.80 5.97
C ALA A 222 6.88 9.52 5.66
N ILE A 223 6.40 10.35 6.59
CA ILE A 223 5.23 11.21 6.36
C ILE A 223 5.48 12.19 5.20
N ALA A 224 6.66 12.82 5.14
CA ALA A 224 7.02 13.72 4.05
C ALA A 224 7.00 13.02 2.67
N ARG A 225 7.39 11.74 2.61
CA ARG A 225 7.31 10.92 1.38
C ARG A 225 5.87 10.59 1.00
N ASP A 226 5.00 10.29 1.96
CA ASP A 226 3.58 10.07 1.69
C ASP A 226 2.92 11.34 1.13
N ILE A 227 3.27 12.50 1.69
CA ILE A 227 2.80 13.81 1.22
C ILE A 227 3.29 14.06 -0.21
N SER A 228 4.61 14.06 -0.45
CA SER A 228 5.21 14.39 -1.74
C SER A 228 4.92 13.38 -2.85
N GLY A 229 4.70 12.11 -2.48
CA GLY A 229 4.31 11.03 -3.39
C GLY A 229 2.79 11.01 -3.62
N GLN A 230 2.13 9.97 -3.10
CA GLN A 230 0.71 9.73 -3.37
C GLN A 230 -0.20 10.87 -2.89
N GLY A 231 0.20 11.64 -1.88
CA GLY A 231 -0.51 12.84 -1.43
C GLY A 231 -0.64 13.90 -2.53
N MET A 232 0.47 14.32 -3.13
CA MET A 232 0.47 15.31 -4.22
C MET A 232 -0.14 14.77 -5.51
N ILE A 233 0.12 13.51 -5.86
CA ILE A 233 -0.49 12.86 -7.05
C ILE A 233 -2.01 12.80 -6.88
N GLY A 234 -2.49 12.42 -5.69
CA GLY A 234 -3.92 12.33 -5.38
C GLY A 234 -4.65 13.67 -5.39
N LEU A 235 -3.93 14.80 -5.33
CA LEU A 235 -4.47 16.16 -5.44
C LEU A 235 -4.54 16.68 -6.88
N ASP A 236 -4.10 15.92 -7.88
CA ASP A 236 -4.45 16.18 -9.27
C ASP A 236 -5.97 16.00 -9.49
N PRO A 237 -6.67 16.89 -10.20
CA PRO A 237 -8.13 16.79 -10.36
C PRO A 237 -8.60 15.44 -10.92
N VAL A 238 -7.88 14.86 -11.90
CA VAL A 238 -8.24 13.57 -12.51
C VAL A 238 -8.01 12.44 -11.51
N HIS A 239 -6.88 12.45 -10.82
CA HIS A 239 -6.56 11.45 -9.80
C HIS A 239 -7.45 11.57 -8.57
N PHE A 240 -7.78 12.78 -8.12
CA PHE A 240 -8.70 13.01 -7.01
C PHE A 240 -10.09 12.45 -7.33
N ALA A 241 -10.59 12.78 -8.52
CA ALA A 241 -11.87 12.30 -9.03
C ALA A 241 -11.87 10.81 -9.37
N ARG A 242 -10.73 10.11 -9.35
CA ARG A 242 -10.66 8.66 -9.55
C ARG A 242 -10.41 7.90 -8.25
N TRP A 243 -9.44 8.32 -7.45
CA TRP A 243 -8.98 7.59 -6.27
C TRP A 243 -8.58 8.48 -5.09
N GLY A 244 -8.10 9.70 -5.30
CA GLY A 244 -7.63 10.58 -4.21
C GLY A 244 -8.70 10.85 -3.16
N ARG A 245 -9.96 11.08 -3.59
CA ARG A 245 -11.11 11.28 -2.68
C ARG A 245 -11.43 10.06 -1.80
N HIS A 246 -11.00 8.86 -2.19
CA HIS A 246 -11.18 7.63 -1.43
C HIS A 246 -9.95 7.28 -0.60
N TYR A 247 -8.76 7.58 -1.12
CA TYR A 247 -7.47 7.32 -0.49
C TYR A 247 -7.20 8.25 0.70
N PHE A 248 -7.46 9.56 0.59
CA PHE A 248 -7.12 10.48 1.68
C PHE A 248 -7.83 10.17 3.00
N PRO A 249 -9.14 9.86 3.02
CA PRO A 249 -9.78 9.45 4.27
C PRO A 249 -9.24 8.12 4.83
N SER A 250 -8.79 7.20 3.97
CA SER A 250 -8.16 5.94 4.38
C SER A 250 -6.81 6.19 5.07
N LEU A 251 -5.96 7.03 4.46
CA LEU A 251 -4.67 7.42 5.04
C LEU A 251 -4.85 8.19 6.35
N ALA A 252 -5.77 9.17 6.36
CA ALA A 252 -6.06 9.99 7.52
C ALA A 252 -6.56 9.16 8.70
N ARG A 253 -7.50 8.23 8.45
CA ARG A 253 -8.03 7.35 9.49
C ARG A 253 -6.95 6.43 10.06
N SER A 254 -6.06 5.91 9.21
CA SER A 254 -4.95 5.05 9.64
C SER A 254 -3.96 5.79 10.53
N HIS A 255 -3.58 7.03 10.18
CA HIS A 255 -2.76 7.88 11.03
C HIS A 255 -3.46 8.28 12.33
N ALA A 256 -4.75 8.66 12.30
CA ALA A 256 -5.52 9.00 13.49
C ALA A 256 -5.57 7.81 14.48
N ARG A 257 -5.66 6.59 13.95
CA ARG A 257 -5.64 5.34 14.72
C ARG A 257 -4.25 4.81 15.03
N GLN A 258 -3.19 5.39 14.47
CA GLN A 258 -1.83 4.87 14.56
C GLN A 258 -1.75 3.37 14.18
N GLN A 259 -2.38 3.00 13.06
CA GLN A 259 -2.42 1.61 12.57
C GLN A 259 -1.76 1.51 11.21
N CYS A 260 -0.93 0.48 11.03
CA CYS A 260 -0.31 0.21 9.74
C CYS A 260 -1.33 -0.47 8.84
N ALA A 261 -1.85 0.22 7.83
CA ALA A 261 -2.92 -0.30 6.98
C ALA A 261 -2.43 -1.01 5.71
N ASN A 262 -1.20 -0.76 5.27
CA ASN A 262 -0.61 -1.35 4.07
C ASN A 262 0.92 -1.15 4.04
N PHE A 263 1.59 -1.83 3.10
CA PHE A 263 3.03 -1.65 2.86
C PHE A 263 3.38 -0.48 1.92
N LYS A 264 2.40 0.10 1.22
CA LYS A 264 2.64 1.10 0.17
C LYS A 264 2.95 2.49 0.74
N ASP A 265 2.40 2.81 1.90
CA ASP A 265 2.50 4.13 2.53
C ASP A 265 3.57 4.11 3.66
N PRO A 266 4.81 4.58 3.40
CA PRO A 266 5.89 4.64 4.39
C PRO A 266 5.51 5.22 5.74
N GLY A 267 4.67 6.26 5.78
CA GLY A 267 4.26 6.92 7.02
C GLY A 267 3.40 6.03 7.91
N LEU A 268 2.70 5.04 7.34
CA LEU A 268 1.93 4.06 8.11
C LEU A 268 2.80 2.91 8.63
N GLN A 269 3.89 2.59 7.94
CA GLN A 269 4.76 1.47 8.32
C GLN A 269 5.47 1.67 9.65
N VAL A 270 5.46 2.89 10.21
CA VAL A 270 6.01 3.16 11.56
C VAL A 270 5.22 2.47 12.66
N TYR A 271 3.94 2.18 12.41
CA TYR A 271 3.06 1.52 13.36
C TYR A 271 3.30 0.01 13.36
N GLY A 272 3.33 -0.59 14.54
CA GLY A 272 3.59 -2.01 14.76
C GLY A 272 5.08 -2.41 14.69
N LYS A 273 6.00 -1.49 14.40
CA LYS A 273 7.45 -1.79 14.31
C LYS A 273 8.08 -2.32 15.60
N GLU A 274 7.59 -1.87 16.75
CA GLU A 274 8.06 -2.33 18.06
C GLU A 274 7.22 -3.50 18.60
N SER A 275 6.14 -3.85 17.88
CA SER A 275 5.23 -4.93 18.26
C SER A 275 5.61 -6.23 17.58
N LYS A 276 6.24 -7.13 18.35
CA LYS A 276 6.55 -8.49 17.88
C LYS A 276 5.28 -9.27 17.51
N VAL A 277 4.19 -9.05 18.26
CA VAL A 277 2.88 -9.65 17.97
C VAL A 277 2.39 -9.20 16.60
N PHE A 278 2.36 -7.90 16.34
CA PHE A 278 1.94 -7.40 15.02
C PHE A 278 2.79 -7.95 13.88
N GLN A 279 4.11 -7.97 14.02
CA GLN A 279 5.03 -8.47 12.98
C GLN A 279 4.82 -9.95 12.70
N GLN A 280 4.75 -10.77 13.75
CA GLN A 280 4.53 -12.20 13.61
C GLN A 280 3.18 -12.49 12.95
N GLU A 281 2.10 -11.89 13.45
CA GLU A 281 0.75 -12.08 12.90
C GLU A 281 0.68 -11.62 11.44
N ARG A 282 1.28 -10.47 11.10
CA ARG A 282 1.34 -9.98 9.71
C ARG A 282 2.06 -10.98 8.81
N ASP A 283 3.20 -11.51 9.24
CA ASP A 283 4.02 -12.40 8.42
C ASP A 283 3.33 -13.77 8.25
N GLU A 284 2.74 -14.33 9.32
CA GLU A 284 1.97 -15.58 9.27
C GLU A 284 0.69 -15.43 8.43
N LEU A 285 -0.03 -14.31 8.56
CA LEU A 285 -1.21 -14.01 7.74
C LEU A 285 -0.84 -13.80 6.27
N SER A 286 0.31 -13.20 6.00
CA SER A 286 0.84 -13.05 4.64
C SER A 286 1.12 -14.41 3.99
N GLU A 287 1.82 -15.29 4.70
CA GLU A 287 2.13 -16.65 4.23
C GLU A 287 0.84 -17.48 4.05
N THR A 288 -0.10 -17.36 4.98
CA THR A 288 -1.41 -17.98 4.89
C THR A 288 -2.18 -17.47 3.69
N PHE A 289 -2.21 -16.15 3.47
CA PHE A 289 -2.88 -15.54 2.32
C PHE A 289 -2.28 -16.04 1.00
N ASP A 290 -0.95 -16.11 0.89
CA ASP A 290 -0.25 -16.57 -0.30
C ASP A 290 -0.53 -18.06 -0.64
N SER A 291 -0.79 -18.88 0.39
CA SER A 291 -1.11 -20.31 0.28
C SER A 291 -2.59 -20.64 0.09
N LEU A 292 -3.50 -19.65 0.24
CA LEU A 292 -4.93 -19.85 -0.01
C LEU A 292 -5.19 -20.30 -1.46
N PRO A 293 -6.19 -21.19 -1.68
CA PRO A 293 -6.58 -21.53 -3.03
C PRO A 293 -7.13 -20.28 -3.74
N PRO A 294 -6.76 -20.06 -5.01
CA PRO A 294 -7.23 -18.91 -5.76
C PRO A 294 -8.77 -18.90 -5.87
N PRO A 295 -9.41 -17.72 -5.87
CA PRO A 295 -10.86 -17.63 -5.93
C PRO A 295 -11.38 -18.21 -7.25
N LYS A 296 -12.46 -18.98 -7.17
CA LYS A 296 -13.17 -19.46 -8.35
C LYS A 296 -13.90 -18.27 -9.01
N PRO A 297 -13.63 -17.96 -10.29
CA PRO A 297 -14.30 -16.84 -10.95
C PRO A 297 -15.83 -17.01 -10.95
N SER A 298 -16.55 -15.98 -10.52
CA SER A 298 -18.02 -15.97 -10.45
C SER A 298 -18.69 -15.14 -11.54
N ALA A 299 -17.95 -14.24 -12.20
CA ALA A 299 -18.48 -13.37 -13.25
C ALA A 299 -18.44 -14.06 -14.62
N ARG A 300 -19.59 -14.17 -15.29
CA ARG A 300 -19.67 -14.54 -16.72
C ARG A 300 -19.74 -13.24 -17.53
N TYR A 301 -18.64 -12.81 -18.14
CA TYR A 301 -18.69 -11.69 -19.08
C TYR A 301 -19.22 -12.19 -20.42
N ALA A 302 -20.42 -11.73 -20.81
CA ALA A 302 -20.90 -11.85 -22.19
C ALA A 302 -20.15 -10.83 -23.04
N LEU A 303 -19.37 -11.28 -24.02
CA LEU A 303 -18.77 -10.40 -25.02
C LEU A 303 -19.87 -9.61 -25.74
N PRO A 304 -19.71 -8.30 -26.00
CA PRO A 304 -20.61 -7.58 -26.89
C PRO A 304 -20.57 -8.22 -28.29
N PRO A 305 -21.70 -8.37 -29.00
CA PRO A 305 -21.67 -8.85 -30.36
C PRO A 305 -20.92 -7.83 -31.21
N SER A 306 -19.78 -8.23 -31.77
CA SER A 306 -19.04 -7.45 -32.76
C SER A 306 -19.93 -7.25 -33.99
N GLY A 307 -20.47 -6.05 -34.13
CA GLY A 307 -21.24 -5.65 -35.30
C GLY A 307 -20.32 -5.35 -36.48
N SER A 308 -20.34 -6.20 -37.50
CA SER A 308 -20.69 -5.84 -38.89
C SER A 308 -20.31 -6.93 -39.90
N GLY A 309 -21.29 -7.34 -40.71
CA GLY A 309 -21.02 -7.74 -42.10
C GLY A 309 -21.14 -9.22 -42.50
N ARG A 310 -22.34 -9.55 -43.01
CA ARG A 310 -22.67 -10.53 -44.07
C ARG A 310 -22.87 -12.02 -43.73
N ARG A 311 -24.16 -12.39 -43.86
CA ARG A 311 -24.79 -13.67 -44.22
C ARG A 311 -23.86 -14.82 -44.60
N GLY A 312 -23.94 -15.90 -43.82
CA GLY A 312 -23.60 -17.26 -44.21
C GLY A 312 -24.14 -18.25 -43.19
N HIS A 313 -25.06 -19.12 -43.58
CA HIS A 313 -25.57 -20.21 -42.76
C HIS A 313 -24.43 -21.19 -42.43
N MET A 314 -23.95 -21.19 -41.19
CA MET A 314 -23.36 -22.39 -40.56
C MET A 314 -23.71 -22.39 -39.07
N ARG A 315 -24.24 -23.52 -38.59
CA ARG A 315 -24.33 -23.84 -37.16
C ARG A 315 -22.91 -23.99 -36.63
N ALA A 316 -22.37 -22.94 -36.02
CA ALA A 316 -21.13 -22.99 -35.26
C ALA A 316 -21.45 -22.70 -33.80
N SER A 317 -21.18 -23.70 -32.94
CA SER A 317 -21.22 -23.60 -31.49
C SER A 317 -20.41 -22.38 -31.03
N ALA A 318 -21.05 -21.47 -30.28
CA ALA A 318 -20.37 -20.32 -29.70
C ALA A 318 -19.23 -20.80 -28.79
N PRO A 319 -17.99 -20.26 -28.90
CA PRO A 319 -16.97 -20.55 -27.91
C PRO A 319 -17.38 -19.88 -26.60
N SER A 320 -17.66 -20.72 -25.59
CA SER A 320 -17.73 -20.30 -24.20
C SER A 320 -16.38 -19.70 -23.81
N GLY A 321 -16.30 -18.37 -23.70
CA GLY A 321 -15.13 -17.69 -23.14
C GLY A 321 -14.87 -18.22 -21.72
N SER A 322 -13.80 -18.98 -21.56
CA SER A 322 -13.32 -19.46 -20.27
C SER A 322 -12.73 -18.28 -19.50
N VAL A 323 -13.36 -17.89 -18.40
CA VAL A 323 -12.73 -16.99 -17.42
C VAL A 323 -11.67 -17.81 -16.70
N THR A 324 -10.39 -17.56 -16.99
CA THR A 324 -9.27 -18.35 -16.47
C THR A 324 -9.18 -18.16 -14.95
N ALA A 325 -9.24 -19.26 -14.21
CA ALA A 325 -9.05 -19.23 -12.77
C ALA A 325 -7.65 -18.69 -12.42
N LEU A 326 -7.57 -17.83 -11.40
CA LEU A 326 -6.26 -17.52 -10.80
C LEU A 326 -5.59 -18.85 -10.37
N ARG A 327 -4.25 -18.90 -10.42
CA ARG A 327 -3.49 -20.09 -10.00
C ARG A 327 -2.84 -19.96 -8.62
N SER A 328 -2.74 -18.74 -8.08
CA SER A 328 -2.16 -18.48 -6.76
C SER A 328 -2.60 -17.11 -6.23
N MET A 329 -2.83 -17.05 -4.92
CA MET A 329 -3.21 -15.84 -4.19
C MET A 329 -2.09 -14.81 -4.06
N SER A 330 -0.82 -15.24 -4.17
CA SER A 330 0.36 -14.35 -4.20
C SER A 330 0.27 -13.26 -5.26
N LYS A 331 -0.55 -13.41 -6.31
CA LYS A 331 -0.80 -12.35 -7.29
C LYS A 331 -1.49 -11.10 -6.70
N TYR A 332 -2.24 -11.24 -5.62
CA TYR A 332 -2.94 -10.14 -4.93
C TYR A 332 -2.09 -9.43 -3.86
N GLN A 333 -0.83 -9.83 -3.73
CA GLN A 333 0.18 -9.23 -2.85
C GLN A 333 1.42 -8.76 -3.63
N LYS A 334 1.29 -8.64 -4.96
CA LYS A 334 2.42 -8.30 -5.85
C LYS A 334 2.50 -6.81 -6.12
N ALA A 335 3.49 -6.16 -5.51
CA ALA A 335 4.25 -5.15 -6.23
C ALA A 335 5.05 -5.90 -7.32
N SER A 336 4.44 -6.14 -8.49
CA SER A 336 5.08 -6.89 -9.59
C SER A 336 6.48 -6.32 -9.87
N GLY A 337 7.49 -7.19 -9.98
CA GLY A 337 8.84 -6.76 -10.36
C GLY A 337 8.83 -6.04 -11.71
N PRO A 338 9.83 -5.19 -12.00
CA PRO A 338 9.87 -4.37 -13.20
C PRO A 338 10.03 -5.25 -14.45
N CYS A 339 8.92 -5.44 -15.18
CA CYS A 339 8.89 -6.27 -16.40
C CYS A 339 8.08 -5.62 -17.54
N PHE A 340 8.39 -6.01 -18.77
CA PHE A 340 7.74 -5.61 -20.03
C PHE A 340 6.81 -6.72 -20.54
N ALA A 341 5.76 -6.35 -21.28
CA ALA A 341 5.04 -7.32 -22.11
C ALA A 341 5.91 -7.73 -23.32
N GLY A 342 5.79 -8.98 -23.76
CA GLY A 342 6.58 -9.49 -24.89
C GLY A 342 6.36 -8.74 -26.21
N SER A 343 5.17 -8.18 -26.41
CA SER A 343 4.79 -7.40 -27.60
C SER A 343 5.43 -6.02 -27.69
N SER A 344 6.04 -5.53 -26.61
CA SER A 344 6.66 -4.20 -26.61
C SER A 344 7.87 -4.16 -27.53
N GLU A 345 8.12 -3.00 -28.16
CA GLU A 345 9.10 -2.85 -29.24
C GLU A 345 10.34 -2.09 -28.75
N VAL A 346 11.47 -2.80 -28.64
CA VAL A 346 12.77 -2.22 -28.28
C VAL A 346 13.51 -1.70 -29.50
N LEU A 347 14.18 -0.56 -29.36
CA LEU A 347 15.05 0.00 -30.40
C LEU A 347 16.42 -0.71 -30.42
N LEU A 348 16.76 -1.31 -31.56
CA LEU A 348 18.05 -1.95 -31.83
C LEU A 348 19.11 -0.93 -32.27
N ASP A 349 20.38 -1.31 -32.21
CA ASP A 349 21.49 -0.42 -32.53
C ASP A 349 21.65 -0.08 -34.02
N ASP A 350 21.03 -0.87 -34.90
CA ASP A 350 20.89 -0.61 -36.33
C ASP A 350 19.72 0.33 -36.67
N GLY A 351 18.97 0.80 -35.66
CA GLY A 351 17.82 1.68 -35.81
C GLY A 351 16.50 0.96 -36.10
N THR A 352 16.51 -0.37 -36.21
CA THR A 352 15.28 -1.17 -36.34
C THR A 352 14.64 -1.43 -34.97
N HIS A 353 13.41 -1.94 -34.97
CA HIS A 353 12.69 -2.31 -33.75
C HIS A 353 12.49 -3.82 -33.69
N ALA A 354 12.59 -4.39 -32.49
CA ALA A 354 12.32 -5.80 -32.23
C ALA A 354 11.40 -5.96 -31.03
N ARG A 355 10.56 -7.00 -31.05
CA ARG A 355 9.74 -7.35 -29.88
C ARG A 355 10.62 -7.81 -28.73
N VAL A 356 10.27 -7.44 -27.51
CA VAL A 356 11.00 -7.85 -26.31
C VAL A 356 11.08 -9.38 -26.19
N ASP A 357 10.02 -10.09 -26.58
CA ASP A 357 10.00 -11.57 -26.56
C ASP A 357 10.86 -12.25 -27.65
N SER A 358 11.36 -11.48 -28.62
CA SER A 358 12.28 -11.97 -29.65
C SER A 358 13.75 -11.77 -29.29
N LEU A 359 14.04 -11.04 -28.20
CA LEU A 359 15.39 -10.76 -27.76
C LEU A 359 16.08 -12.00 -27.19
N LYS A 360 17.39 -12.09 -27.45
CA LYS A 360 18.29 -13.13 -26.96
C LYS A 360 19.61 -12.51 -26.53
N ARG A 361 20.43 -13.27 -25.80
CA ARG A 361 21.80 -12.85 -25.44
C ARG A 361 22.55 -12.40 -26.69
N GLY A 362 23.23 -11.27 -26.57
CA GLY A 362 24.01 -10.67 -27.65
C GLY A 362 23.23 -9.68 -28.51
N ALA A 363 21.90 -9.63 -28.43
CA ALA A 363 21.11 -8.58 -29.10
C ALA A 363 21.57 -7.20 -28.61
N ARG A 364 21.80 -6.27 -29.56
CA ARG A 364 22.33 -4.94 -29.26
C ARG A 364 21.20 -3.92 -29.33
N VAL A 365 20.95 -3.26 -28.21
CA VAL A 365 19.85 -2.31 -28.03
C VAL A 365 20.39 -0.93 -27.71
N VAL A 366 19.62 0.11 -28.02
CA VAL A 366 19.98 1.48 -27.72
C VAL A 366 19.72 1.78 -26.24
N THR A 367 20.72 2.35 -25.57
CA THR A 367 20.66 2.85 -24.19
C THR A 367 20.94 4.35 -24.17
N LEU A 368 20.66 5.04 -23.05
CA LEU A 368 20.97 6.46 -22.88
C LEU A 368 22.45 6.80 -23.08
N CYS A 369 23.36 5.84 -22.91
CA CYS A 369 24.80 6.02 -22.99
C CYS A 369 25.45 5.19 -24.11
N GLY A 370 24.71 4.97 -25.20
CA GLY A 370 25.13 4.26 -26.41
C GLY A 370 24.71 2.78 -26.44
N PRO A 371 24.87 2.10 -27.59
CA PRO A 371 24.40 0.72 -27.76
C PRO A 371 25.03 -0.28 -26.79
N ARG A 372 24.24 -1.27 -26.36
CA ARG A 372 24.68 -2.29 -25.41
C ARG A 372 24.07 -3.65 -25.69
N ALA A 373 24.85 -4.70 -25.45
CA ALA A 373 24.39 -6.08 -25.61
C ALA A 373 23.52 -6.51 -24.42
N VAL A 374 22.43 -7.22 -24.72
CA VAL A 374 21.63 -7.97 -23.74
C VAL A 374 22.45 -9.17 -23.26
N ALA A 375 22.61 -9.31 -21.95
CA ALA A 375 23.30 -10.43 -21.33
C ALA A 375 22.35 -11.58 -21.01
N VAL A 376 21.15 -11.28 -20.49
CA VAL A 376 20.12 -12.27 -20.15
C VAL A 376 18.73 -11.67 -20.39
N VAL A 377 17.81 -12.48 -20.91
CA VAL A 377 16.38 -12.17 -20.98
C VAL A 377 15.67 -13.06 -19.98
N VAL A 378 15.04 -12.49 -18.95
CA VAL A 378 14.28 -13.23 -17.95
C VAL A 378 12.83 -13.29 -18.39
N ARG A 379 12.37 -14.46 -18.82
CA ARG A 379 10.97 -14.71 -19.17
C ARG A 379 10.22 -15.24 -17.96
N THR A 380 9.30 -14.45 -17.42
CA THR A 380 8.44 -14.87 -16.33
C THR A 380 7.07 -15.21 -16.87
N ALA A 381 6.72 -16.50 -16.86
CA ALA A 381 5.43 -16.95 -17.35
C ALA A 381 4.29 -16.34 -16.52
N ILE A 382 3.16 -16.05 -17.19
CA ILE A 382 1.91 -15.66 -16.56
C ILE A 382 0.90 -16.76 -16.85
N PRO A 383 0.80 -17.78 -15.98
CA PRO A 383 -0.06 -18.93 -16.23
C PRO A 383 -1.57 -18.61 -16.34
N ALA A 384 -1.97 -17.41 -15.93
CA ALA A 384 -3.35 -16.92 -16.07
C ALA A 384 -3.66 -16.36 -17.48
N GLY A 385 -2.64 -16.08 -18.29
CA GLY A 385 -2.79 -15.50 -19.63
C GLY A 385 -3.17 -14.02 -19.65
N GLU A 386 -3.31 -13.38 -18.49
CA GLU A 386 -3.57 -11.95 -18.34
C GLU A 386 -2.98 -11.40 -17.03
N THR A 387 -2.66 -10.11 -17.02
CA THR A 387 -2.10 -9.39 -15.86
C THR A 387 -2.38 -7.89 -15.98
N PRO A 388 -2.41 -7.11 -14.88
CA PRO A 388 -2.49 -5.66 -14.97
C PRO A 388 -1.22 -5.09 -15.62
N LEU A 389 -1.40 -4.29 -16.67
CA LEU A 389 -0.35 -3.65 -17.44
C LEU A 389 -0.71 -2.18 -17.72
N CYS A 390 0.31 -1.35 -17.86
CA CYS A 390 0.22 0.03 -18.29
C CYS A 390 0.69 0.11 -19.75
N GLU A 391 -0.01 0.91 -20.56
CA GLU A 391 0.37 1.24 -21.93
C GLU A 391 0.75 2.73 -21.95
N LEU A 392 2.03 3.03 -22.13
CA LEU A 392 2.55 4.41 -22.03
C LEU A 392 2.68 5.10 -23.38
N SER A 393 2.92 4.32 -24.43
CA SER A 393 3.05 4.78 -25.80
C SER A 393 2.76 3.63 -26.75
N ASP A 394 2.62 3.95 -28.04
CA ASP A 394 2.54 2.92 -29.09
C ASP A 394 3.82 2.06 -29.04
N GLY A 395 3.65 0.74 -28.91
CA GLY A 395 4.75 -0.20 -28.74
C GLY A 395 5.34 -0.34 -27.33
N LEU A 396 4.79 0.29 -26.28
CA LEU A 396 5.24 0.07 -24.89
C LEU A 396 4.09 -0.32 -23.94
N VAL A 397 4.07 -1.61 -23.61
CA VAL A 397 3.22 -2.20 -22.57
C VAL A 397 4.10 -2.84 -21.50
N LEU A 398 3.86 -2.49 -20.23
CA LEU A 398 4.70 -2.93 -19.11
C LEU A 398 3.95 -3.02 -17.79
N THR A 399 4.57 -3.65 -16.80
CA THR A 399 4.01 -3.76 -15.45
C THR A 399 3.92 -2.40 -14.76
N PRO A 400 2.93 -2.16 -13.87
CA PRO A 400 2.67 -0.83 -13.31
C PRO A 400 3.83 -0.24 -12.48
N TRP A 401 4.75 -1.09 -12.03
CA TRP A 401 5.86 -0.76 -11.14
C TRP A 401 7.23 -0.84 -11.83
N HIS A 402 7.28 -0.84 -13.17
CA HIS A 402 8.54 -0.81 -13.91
C HIS A 402 9.04 0.64 -14.08
N PRO A 403 10.19 1.07 -13.51
CA PRO A 403 10.65 2.45 -13.65
C PRO A 403 10.90 2.87 -15.10
N VAL A 404 10.30 4.01 -15.48
CA VAL A 404 10.44 4.63 -16.81
C VAL A 404 10.82 6.09 -16.67
N MET A 405 11.44 6.65 -17.72
CA MET A 405 11.66 8.08 -17.85
C MET A 405 10.39 8.74 -18.39
N HIS A 406 9.77 9.59 -17.59
CA HIS A 406 8.60 10.39 -17.97
C HIS A 406 8.90 11.85 -17.62
N GLU A 407 8.74 12.77 -18.58
CA GLU A 407 9.02 14.20 -18.39
C GLU A 407 10.40 14.50 -17.76
N SER A 408 11.44 13.80 -18.23
CA SER A 408 12.82 13.91 -17.74
C SER A 408 13.03 13.49 -16.27
N LYS A 409 12.11 12.71 -15.69
CA LYS A 409 12.25 12.10 -14.36
C LYS A 409 11.92 10.61 -14.41
N TRP A 410 12.55 9.85 -13.52
CA TRP A 410 12.18 8.44 -13.33
C TRP A 410 10.89 8.34 -12.51
N ALA A 411 9.90 7.61 -13.02
CA ALA A 411 8.59 7.42 -12.40
C ALA A 411 8.08 5.99 -12.62
N PHE A 412 7.02 5.60 -11.91
CA PHE A 412 6.32 4.35 -12.16
C PHE A 412 5.14 4.56 -13.12
N PRO A 413 4.88 3.63 -14.06
CA PRO A 413 3.77 3.72 -15.01
C PRO A 413 2.41 3.89 -14.34
N VAL A 414 2.21 3.32 -13.16
CA VAL A 414 0.95 3.47 -12.39
C VAL A 414 0.66 4.92 -11.99
N ASP A 415 1.70 5.74 -11.84
CA ASP A 415 1.58 7.16 -11.50
C ASP A 415 1.33 8.03 -12.74
N VAL A 416 1.48 7.46 -13.94
CA VAL A 416 1.34 8.16 -15.24
C VAL A 416 0.05 7.74 -15.96
N VAL A 417 -0.27 6.44 -15.97
CA VAL A 417 -1.43 5.89 -16.70
C VAL A 417 -2.11 4.78 -15.89
N ALA A 418 -3.43 4.68 -16.04
CA ALA A 418 -4.22 3.62 -15.42
C ALA A 418 -3.79 2.23 -15.95
N ALA A 419 -3.45 1.33 -15.03
CA ALA A 419 -3.27 -0.07 -15.37
C ALA A 419 -4.59 -0.70 -15.84
N LYS A 420 -4.52 -1.54 -16.87
CA LYS A 420 -5.63 -2.31 -17.44
C LYS A 420 -5.29 -3.80 -17.38
N MET A 421 -6.29 -4.64 -17.16
CA MET A 421 -6.11 -6.09 -17.38
C MET A 421 -5.96 -6.34 -18.87
N MET A 422 -4.81 -6.90 -19.26
CA MET A 422 -4.48 -7.16 -20.66
C MET A 422 -4.04 -8.61 -20.83
N PRO A 423 -4.37 -9.28 -21.96
CA PRO A 423 -3.83 -10.57 -22.31
C PRO A 423 -2.30 -10.52 -22.36
N CYS A 424 -1.66 -11.40 -21.60
CA CYS A 424 -0.22 -11.45 -21.44
C CYS A 424 0.20 -12.85 -21.00
N GLU A 425 0.90 -13.59 -21.86
CA GLU A 425 1.35 -14.95 -21.58
C GLU A 425 2.63 -14.99 -20.73
N ALA A 426 3.46 -13.96 -20.85
CA ALA A 426 4.68 -13.80 -20.09
C ALA A 426 5.10 -12.33 -20.05
N ILE A 427 5.82 -11.98 -18.99
CA ILE A 427 6.50 -10.70 -18.85
C ILE A 427 8.02 -10.90 -18.83
N TYR A 428 8.74 -9.91 -19.30
CA TYR A 428 10.15 -10.02 -19.60
C TYR A 428 10.95 -8.94 -18.86
N SER A 429 12.09 -9.32 -18.30
CA SER A 429 13.06 -8.37 -17.76
C SER A 429 14.41 -8.58 -18.46
N LEU A 430 15.15 -7.50 -18.67
CA LEU A 430 16.42 -7.54 -19.38
C LEU A 430 17.56 -7.30 -18.40
N LEU A 431 18.62 -8.10 -18.48
CA LEU A 431 19.92 -7.82 -17.87
C LEU A 431 20.87 -7.47 -19.00
N MET A 432 21.47 -6.29 -18.94
CA MET A 432 22.42 -5.81 -19.95
C MET A 432 23.84 -6.30 -19.66
N ALA A 433 24.79 -6.16 -20.59
CA ALA A 433 26.20 -6.42 -20.29
C ALA A 433 26.70 -5.52 -19.12
N PRO A 434 27.66 -5.95 -18.28
CA PRO A 434 28.05 -5.21 -17.06
C PRO A 434 28.63 -3.82 -17.36
N ALA A 435 28.08 -2.77 -16.76
CA ALA A 435 28.54 -1.38 -16.86
C ALA A 435 28.55 -0.71 -15.48
N ALA A 436 29.42 0.28 -15.31
CA ALA A 436 29.54 1.03 -14.05
C ALA A 436 28.41 2.07 -13.86
N GLU A 437 27.97 2.72 -14.94
CA GLU A 437 26.95 3.76 -14.87
C GLU A 437 25.52 3.20 -15.02
N ALA A 438 24.60 3.64 -14.17
CA ALA A 438 23.21 3.20 -14.19
C ALA A 438 22.48 3.49 -15.50
N ASP A 439 22.80 4.61 -16.15
CA ASP A 439 22.14 5.02 -17.40
C ASP A 439 22.55 4.16 -18.60
N ARG A 440 23.65 3.40 -18.49
CA ARG A 440 23.99 2.32 -19.46
C ARG A 440 23.12 1.08 -19.32
N HIS A 441 22.36 0.97 -18.23
CA HIS A 441 21.39 -0.10 -17.97
C HIS A 441 19.98 0.40 -18.22
N THR A 442 19.77 0.99 -19.40
CA THR A 442 18.49 1.48 -19.88
C THR A 442 18.22 0.97 -21.29
N VAL A 443 16.95 0.93 -21.68
CA VAL A 443 16.52 0.55 -23.03
C VAL A 443 15.44 1.50 -23.53
N SER A 444 15.47 1.85 -24.81
CA SER A 444 14.38 2.58 -25.46
C SER A 444 13.33 1.59 -25.97
N ILE A 445 12.12 1.66 -25.44
CA ILE A 445 10.99 0.81 -25.83
C ILE A 445 9.78 1.71 -26.12
N GLY A 446 9.18 1.59 -27.30
CA GLY A 446 8.08 2.47 -27.72
C GLY A 446 8.40 3.96 -27.62
N GLY A 447 9.68 4.34 -27.78
CA GLY A 447 10.17 5.72 -27.64
C GLY A 447 10.36 6.22 -26.21
N VAL A 448 10.21 5.37 -25.19
CA VAL A 448 10.37 5.71 -23.77
C VAL A 448 11.57 4.98 -23.18
N TRP A 449 12.38 5.69 -22.38
CA TRP A 449 13.51 5.08 -21.68
C TRP A 449 13.03 4.28 -20.47
N CYS A 450 13.37 3.00 -20.43
CA CYS A 450 13.02 2.09 -19.35
C CYS A 450 14.29 1.57 -18.67
N THR A 451 14.22 1.27 -17.37
CA THR A 451 15.37 0.70 -16.66
C THR A 451 15.50 -0.80 -16.91
N THR A 452 16.72 -1.33 -16.80
CA THR A 452 16.99 -2.77 -16.89
C THR A 452 17.57 -3.28 -15.59
N LEU A 453 17.58 -4.60 -15.41
CA LEU A 453 18.17 -5.25 -14.23
C LEU A 453 19.68 -4.96 -14.15
N GLY A 454 20.22 -4.92 -12.93
CA GLY A 454 21.66 -4.80 -12.69
C GLY A 454 22.22 -3.40 -12.87
N HIS A 455 21.36 -2.38 -12.78
CA HIS A 455 21.69 -0.97 -13.02
C HIS A 455 22.59 -0.30 -11.97
N GLY A 456 23.03 -0.99 -10.92
CA GLY A 456 24.00 -0.50 -9.94
C GLY A 456 23.45 0.43 -8.87
N LEU A 457 22.19 0.86 -8.93
CA LEU A 457 21.58 1.70 -7.89
C LEU A 457 21.05 0.82 -6.76
N VAL A 458 21.89 0.57 -5.76
CA VAL A 458 21.61 -0.30 -4.61
C VAL A 458 21.55 0.44 -3.27
N ASP A 459 22.00 1.69 -3.24
CA ASP A 459 22.06 2.51 -2.02
C ASP A 459 20.68 3.14 -1.73
N PRO A 460 19.99 2.72 -0.63
CA PRO A 460 18.66 3.22 -0.28
C PRO A 460 18.64 4.70 0.15
N SER A 461 19.78 5.33 0.35
CA SER A 461 19.87 6.76 0.67
C SER A 461 19.66 7.66 -0.56
N VAL A 462 19.82 7.12 -1.77
CA VAL A 462 19.62 7.86 -3.02
C VAL A 462 18.13 7.96 -3.33
N ALA A 463 17.65 9.19 -3.55
CA ALA A 463 16.27 9.47 -3.92
C ALA A 463 16.02 9.23 -5.42
N ASP A 464 16.04 7.97 -5.85
CA ASP A 464 15.75 7.53 -7.22
C ASP A 464 14.83 6.29 -7.18
N VAL A 465 13.73 6.31 -7.92
CA VAL A 465 12.72 5.22 -7.92
C VAL A 465 13.26 3.89 -8.43
N ARG A 466 14.39 3.90 -9.15
CA ARG A 466 15.09 2.69 -9.60
C ARG A 466 15.82 1.97 -8.47
N VAL A 467 16.10 2.65 -7.35
CA VAL A 467 16.93 2.11 -6.26
C VAL A 467 16.35 0.81 -5.72
N HIS A 468 17.13 -0.27 -5.85
CA HIS A 468 16.71 -1.59 -5.41
C HIS A 468 17.91 -2.46 -5.05
N ARG A 469 17.99 -2.94 -3.80
CA ARG A 469 19.14 -3.71 -3.27
C ARG A 469 19.49 -4.95 -4.12
N TYR A 470 18.48 -5.74 -4.49
CA TYR A 470 18.65 -6.93 -5.33
C TYR A 470 18.64 -6.62 -6.83
N LEU A 471 17.55 -6.06 -7.37
CA LEU A 471 17.39 -5.79 -8.80
C LEU A 471 18.41 -4.79 -9.38
N GLY A 472 19.00 -3.92 -8.55
CA GLY A 472 20.13 -3.07 -8.93
C GLY A 472 21.50 -3.75 -8.83
N CYS A 473 21.62 -4.88 -8.12
CA CYS A 473 22.90 -5.55 -7.90
C CYS A 473 23.18 -6.57 -9.01
N TYR A 474 24.05 -6.19 -9.94
CA TYR A 474 24.46 -7.05 -11.07
C TYR A 474 24.98 -8.42 -10.61
N GLN A 475 25.83 -8.47 -9.58
CA GLN A 475 26.42 -9.72 -9.10
C GLN A 475 25.37 -10.67 -8.51
N SER A 476 24.39 -10.13 -7.77
CA SER A 476 23.32 -10.95 -7.18
C SER A 476 22.44 -11.55 -8.26
N LEU A 477 22.08 -10.76 -9.28
CA LEU A 477 21.32 -11.22 -10.42
C LEU A 477 22.08 -12.28 -11.21
N LEU A 478 23.34 -12.05 -11.54
CA LEU A 478 24.13 -13.01 -12.29
C LEU A 478 24.28 -14.34 -11.55
N ARG A 479 24.48 -14.30 -10.23
CA ARG A 479 24.58 -15.49 -9.37
C ARG A 479 23.31 -16.36 -9.41
N ASP A 480 22.14 -15.72 -9.47
CA ASP A 480 20.87 -16.44 -9.44
C ASP A 480 20.45 -16.89 -10.84
N LEU A 481 20.54 -15.99 -11.83
CA LEU A 481 20.16 -16.28 -13.21
C LEU A 481 21.09 -17.31 -13.87
N CYS A 482 22.36 -17.41 -13.48
CA CYS A 482 23.28 -18.41 -14.05
C CYS A 482 22.92 -19.87 -13.72
N ARG A 483 22.03 -20.08 -12.76
CA ARG A 483 21.55 -21.40 -12.34
C ARG A 483 20.25 -21.79 -13.01
N MET A 484 19.68 -20.93 -13.85
CA MET A 484 18.41 -21.17 -14.52
C MET A 484 18.60 -21.83 -15.88
N ASP A 485 17.61 -22.63 -16.26
CA ASP A 485 17.50 -23.20 -17.61
C ASP A 485 17.53 -22.10 -18.67
N GLY A 486 18.21 -22.35 -19.79
CA GLY A 486 18.38 -21.41 -20.89
C GLY A 486 19.48 -20.37 -20.68
N PHE A 487 20.05 -20.24 -19.48
CA PHE A 487 21.12 -19.26 -19.25
C PHE A 487 22.36 -19.53 -20.12
N HIS A 488 22.80 -20.79 -20.17
CA HIS A 488 23.98 -21.21 -20.93
C HIS A 488 23.71 -21.45 -22.43
N GLU A 489 22.46 -21.30 -22.88
CA GLU A 489 22.04 -21.47 -24.26
C GLU A 489 21.99 -20.10 -24.96
N ASP A 490 20.81 -19.66 -25.37
CA ASP A 490 20.60 -18.34 -25.98
C ASP A 490 20.40 -17.21 -24.95
N GLY A 491 20.52 -17.53 -23.66
CA GLY A 491 20.40 -16.59 -22.54
C GLY A 491 18.99 -16.10 -22.27
N VAL A 492 17.97 -16.78 -22.80
CA VAL A 492 16.58 -16.61 -22.36
C VAL A 492 16.33 -17.58 -21.21
N VAL A 493 16.14 -17.07 -19.99
CA VAL A 493 15.92 -17.88 -18.80
C VAL A 493 14.45 -17.96 -18.42
N GLU A 494 13.98 -19.16 -18.10
CA GLU A 494 12.60 -19.40 -17.67
C GLU A 494 12.46 -19.23 -16.15
N CYS A 495 11.62 -18.28 -15.77
CA CYS A 495 11.37 -17.86 -14.41
C CYS A 495 9.93 -18.18 -14.00
N ALA A 496 9.76 -18.85 -12.86
CA ALA A 496 8.44 -19.14 -12.28
C ALA A 496 7.93 -18.03 -11.35
N GLY A 497 8.80 -17.12 -10.92
CA GLY A 497 8.44 -16.04 -10.01
C GLY A 497 9.64 -15.40 -9.32
N THR A 498 9.35 -14.57 -8.32
CA THR A 498 10.35 -13.83 -7.53
C THR A 498 10.26 -14.23 -6.07
N LEU A 499 11.40 -14.41 -5.42
CA LEU A 499 11.52 -14.53 -3.96
C LEU A 499 11.49 -13.13 -3.33
N ARG A 500 10.99 -13.02 -2.10
CA ARG A 500 10.93 -11.77 -1.35
C ARG A 500 11.59 -11.89 0.03
N ASP A 501 12.18 -10.80 0.51
CA ASP A 501 12.73 -10.70 1.85
C ASP A 501 11.64 -10.37 2.90
N ARG A 502 12.05 -10.22 4.17
CA ARG A 502 11.17 -9.90 5.30
C ARG A 502 10.46 -8.54 5.17
N ASP A 503 11.00 -7.65 4.34
CA ASP A 503 10.40 -6.34 4.04
C ASP A 503 9.51 -6.40 2.80
N GLY A 504 9.28 -7.59 2.24
CA GLY A 504 8.48 -7.82 1.04
C GLY A 504 9.16 -7.36 -0.25
N LYS A 505 10.45 -7.02 -0.24
CA LYS A 505 11.19 -6.62 -1.45
C LYS A 505 11.74 -7.83 -2.18
N ILE A 506 11.86 -7.75 -3.50
CA ILE A 506 12.37 -8.88 -4.30
C ILE A 506 13.81 -9.16 -3.89
N CYS A 507 14.15 -10.39 -3.54
CA CYS A 507 15.49 -10.78 -3.11
C CYS A 507 16.07 -11.95 -3.92
N GLY A 508 15.32 -12.47 -4.89
CA GLY A 508 15.68 -13.62 -5.69
C GLY A 508 14.66 -13.90 -6.80
N PHE A 509 14.98 -14.86 -7.65
CA PHE A 509 14.07 -15.44 -8.65
C PHE A 509 13.92 -16.95 -8.43
N THR A 510 12.77 -17.50 -8.82
CA THR A 510 12.44 -18.93 -8.69
C THR A 510 12.57 -19.62 -10.06
N ALA A 511 13.31 -20.73 -10.11
CA ALA A 511 13.48 -21.52 -11.33
C ALA A 511 12.19 -22.27 -11.71
N ALA A 512 11.99 -22.53 -13.00
CA ALA A 512 10.82 -23.26 -13.49
C ALA A 512 10.74 -24.72 -12.99
N GLN A 513 11.89 -25.38 -12.79
CA GLN A 513 11.97 -26.80 -12.40
C GLN A 513 11.63 -27.07 -10.92
N ASP A 514 11.70 -26.08 -10.03
CA ASP A 514 11.38 -26.26 -8.61
C ASP A 514 9.86 -26.44 -8.34
N THR A 515 9.03 -26.42 -9.40
CA THR A 515 7.57 -26.63 -9.29
C THR A 515 7.15 -28.10 -9.31
N ALA A 516 8.10 -29.04 -9.45
CA ALA A 516 7.82 -30.48 -9.57
C ALA A 516 8.48 -31.36 -8.50
N ALA A 517 8.45 -30.98 -7.22
CA ALA A 517 8.66 -31.91 -6.09
C ALA A 517 8.38 -31.25 -4.73
N VAL A 518 7.13 -30.94 -4.42
CA VAL A 518 6.72 -30.84 -3.01
C VAL A 518 5.40 -31.57 -2.82
N THR A 519 5.44 -32.89 -2.95
CA THR A 519 4.49 -33.76 -2.23
C THR A 519 4.82 -33.62 -0.76
N LEU A 520 4.13 -32.73 -0.05
CA LEU A 520 4.18 -32.66 1.41
C LEU A 520 3.68 -34.00 1.96
N SER A 521 4.60 -34.79 2.52
CA SER A 521 4.23 -35.86 3.44
C SER A 521 3.51 -35.25 4.62
N THR A 522 2.32 -35.74 4.88
CA THR A 522 1.51 -35.43 6.06
C THR A 522 2.22 -36.02 7.29
N GLU A 523 3.04 -35.23 7.97
CA GLU A 523 3.40 -35.54 9.36
C GLU A 523 2.25 -35.09 10.26
N GLN A 524 1.66 -36.08 10.92
CA GLN A 524 0.62 -35.91 11.93
C GLN A 524 1.16 -35.05 13.09
N ALA A 525 0.59 -33.87 13.28
CA ALA A 525 0.76 -33.12 14.51
C ALA A 525 -0.02 -33.82 15.64
N THR A 526 0.70 -34.44 16.56
CA THR A 526 0.15 -34.96 17.82
C THR A 526 -0.14 -33.78 18.74
N ILE A 527 -1.41 -33.63 19.11
CA ILE A 527 -1.85 -32.71 20.17
C ILE A 527 -1.43 -33.34 21.51
N CYS A 528 -0.59 -32.64 22.28
CA CYS A 528 -0.45 -32.90 23.71
C CYS A 528 -1.29 -31.87 24.47
N VAL A 529 -2.16 -32.39 25.34
CA VAL A 529 -3.08 -31.67 26.23
C VAL A 529 -2.33 -30.93 27.33
#